data_AF-A0A955VB83-F1
#
_entry.id   AF-A0A955VB83-F1
#
_cell.length_a   1.000
_cell.length_b   1.000
_cell.length_c   1.000
_cell.angle_alpha   90.00
_cell.angle_beta   90.00
_cell.angle_gamma   90.00
#
_symmetry.space_group_name_H-M   'P 1'
#
loop_
_entity.id
_entity.type
_entity.pdbx_description
1 polymer ?
#
loop_
_entity_poly.entity_id
_entity_poly.type
_entity_poly.pdbx_seq_one_letter_code
_entity_poly.pdbx_strand_id
1 'polypeptide(L)'
;MLPQKAPTMTLTTRMVAGFTGVGLVPVAVGCAIVMTNDDPAQVLTRTVIAGVLCVGLVVTLGTIAGRRFARPVQRMAEAAARLAAGDLDAKVACTRQDELGSLGRSLDGVAATLRTFNGELAGLAEHARVGDLTQRCDERGLEGAYRDVVRGANGIVEAFEAPLHELRDALRALSRGELHARIVGRYEGIYAELQALWNGSLGQLADALGEVAASSAQLDERSAQIRQSAHAIADGAAAQAATVEQISAQMAQMSQQTRGNAESADRAAGIAQAAAEAATRGDQAMSEMLEAMSGIEAAGKDISRVIKVIDEIA
;
A
#
# COMPACT_ATOMS: atom_id res chain seq x y z
N MET A 1 39.63 118.41 52.34
CA MET A 1 39.27 117.92 51.00
C MET A 1 39.66 116.44 50.90
N LEU A 2 38.71 115.65 50.40
CA LEU A 2 38.70 114.21 50.10
C LEU A 2 39.84 113.77 49.14
N PRO A 3 40.20 112.46 49.03
CA PRO A 3 39.25 111.40 48.66
C PRO A 3 39.20 110.15 49.53
N GLN A 4 37.96 109.69 49.71
CA GLN A 4 37.54 108.36 50.12
C GLN A 4 38.13 107.29 49.20
N LYS A 5 38.67 106.23 49.80
CA LYS A 5 38.97 104.97 49.12
C LYS A 5 37.66 104.18 48.99
N ALA A 6 37.24 103.92 47.75
CA ALA A 6 35.98 103.25 47.41
C ALA A 6 35.89 101.83 48.00
N PRO A 7 34.68 101.32 48.32
CA PRO A 7 34.50 99.96 48.82
C PRO A 7 34.70 98.92 47.72
N THR A 8 35.44 97.86 48.05
CA THR A 8 35.61 96.66 47.22
C THR A 8 34.28 95.92 47.12
N MET A 9 33.64 95.98 45.95
CA MET A 9 32.37 95.29 45.69
C MET A 9 32.66 93.87 45.18
N THR A 10 32.67 92.90 46.10
CA THR A 10 32.67 91.47 45.76
C THR A 10 31.30 91.10 45.18
N LEU A 11 31.21 91.00 43.85
CA LEU A 11 30.07 90.40 43.15
C LEU A 11 30.14 88.87 43.31
N THR A 12 29.46 88.34 44.33
CA THR A 12 29.13 86.93 44.41
C THR A 12 28.10 86.59 43.32
N THR A 13 28.55 85.96 42.24
CA THR A 13 27.69 85.37 41.22
C THR A 13 26.82 84.29 41.86
N ARG A 14 25.51 84.54 42.02
CA ARG A 14 24.54 83.52 42.42
C ARG A 14 24.47 82.47 41.31
N MET A 15 24.93 81.27 41.63
CA MET A 15 24.73 80.06 40.82
C MET A 15 23.23 79.74 40.81
N VAL A 16 22.56 79.92 39.67
CA VAL A 16 21.20 79.40 39.47
C VAL A 16 21.34 77.88 39.29
N ALA A 17 21.02 77.14 40.35
CA ALA A 17 20.92 75.69 40.30
C ALA A 17 19.65 75.30 39.54
N GLY A 18 19.78 75.07 38.24
CA GLY A 18 18.77 74.38 37.43
C GLY A 18 18.92 72.87 37.60
N PHE A 19 17.93 72.25 38.23
CA PHE A 19 17.90 70.82 38.54
C PHE A 19 17.35 70.05 37.33
N THR A 20 18.21 69.37 36.57
CA THR A 20 17.79 68.33 35.60
C THR A 20 18.77 67.15 35.60
N GLY A 21 18.48 66.17 36.48
CA GLY A 21 18.42 64.72 36.20
C GLY A 21 19.48 63.94 35.41
N VAL A 22 20.56 64.51 34.91
CA VAL A 22 21.63 63.77 34.22
C VAL A 22 22.97 64.33 34.67
N GLY A 23 23.83 63.46 35.20
CA GLY A 23 25.15 63.80 35.73
C GLY A 23 26.04 64.47 34.69
N LEU A 24 25.94 65.79 34.60
CA LEU A 24 26.96 66.66 34.03
C LEU A 24 27.95 66.93 35.16
N VAL A 25 29.15 66.36 35.06
CA VAL A 25 30.30 66.86 35.83
C VAL A 25 30.36 68.36 35.55
N PRO A 26 30.18 69.24 36.55
CA PRO A 26 30.37 70.66 36.32
C PRO A 26 31.85 70.83 36.03
N VAL A 27 32.20 71.00 34.76
CA VAL A 27 33.50 71.55 34.39
C VAL A 27 33.41 73.00 34.83
N ALA A 28 33.76 73.25 36.09
CA ALA A 28 34.04 74.58 36.59
C ALA A 28 35.25 75.08 35.80
N VAL A 29 34.99 75.75 34.67
CA VAL A 29 35.99 76.63 34.07
C VAL A 29 36.08 77.81 35.03
N GLY A 30 36.87 77.62 36.09
CA GLY A 30 37.33 78.69 36.93
C GLY A 30 38.18 79.60 36.08
N CYS A 31 37.53 80.50 35.34
CA CYS A 31 38.19 81.62 34.72
C CYS A 31 38.57 82.56 35.87
N ALA A 32 39.68 82.24 36.54
CA ALA A 32 40.31 83.17 37.45
C ALA A 32 40.73 84.37 36.61
N ILE A 33 39.89 85.39 36.57
CA ILE A 33 40.28 86.72 36.15
C ILE A 33 41.26 87.18 37.22
N VAL A 34 42.52 86.78 37.07
CA VAL A 34 43.61 87.41 37.79
C VAL A 34 43.58 88.86 37.32
N MET A 35 43.11 89.76 38.20
CA MET A 35 43.23 91.20 37.99
C MET A 35 44.69 91.58 38.22
N THR A 36 45.54 91.18 37.28
CA THR A 36 46.84 91.79 37.06
C THR A 36 46.61 93.11 36.33
N ASN A 37 47.48 94.09 36.61
CA ASN A 37 47.52 95.40 35.98
C ASN A 37 48.01 95.27 34.52
N ASP A 38 47.29 94.50 33.71
CA ASP A 38 47.57 94.21 32.31
C ASP A 38 46.70 95.12 31.42
N ASP A 39 47.24 95.53 30.27
CA ASP A 39 46.52 96.38 29.30
C ASP A 39 45.11 95.84 28.99
N PRO A 40 44.07 96.71 28.88
CA PRO A 40 42.69 96.28 28.62
C PRO A 40 42.55 95.47 27.33
N ALA A 41 43.45 95.69 26.36
CA ALA A 41 43.54 94.88 25.14
C ALA A 41 43.93 93.41 25.43
N GLN A 42 44.84 93.15 26.39
CA GLN A 42 45.30 91.80 26.71
C GLN A 42 44.23 90.98 27.48
N VAL A 43 43.42 91.63 28.31
CA VAL A 43 42.30 90.98 29.02
C VAL A 43 41.19 90.53 28.07
N LEU A 44 40.84 91.36 27.08
CA LEU A 44 39.86 91.01 26.04
C LEU A 44 40.34 89.82 25.18
N THR A 45 41.61 89.81 24.76
CA THR A 45 42.15 88.71 23.96
C THR A 45 42.14 87.38 24.73
N ARG A 46 42.51 87.38 26.02
CA ARG A 46 42.53 86.15 26.85
C ARG A 46 41.13 85.58 27.09
N THR A 47 40.12 86.43 27.30
CA THR A 47 38.72 86.00 27.49
C THR A 47 38.10 85.43 26.22
N VAL A 48 38.36 86.04 25.06
CA VAL A 48 37.91 85.50 23.76
C VAL A 48 38.57 84.15 23.47
N ILE A 49 39.89 84.02 23.70
CA ILE A 49 40.61 82.75 23.52
C ILE A 49 40.04 81.66 24.45
N ALA A 50 39.77 81.98 25.72
CA ALA A 50 39.17 81.04 26.67
C ALA A 50 37.76 80.60 26.25
N GLY A 51 36.94 81.51 25.73
CA GLY A 51 35.61 81.19 25.20
C GLY A 51 35.67 80.27 23.97
N VAL A 52 36.56 80.55 23.02
CA VAL A 52 36.77 79.71 21.83
C VAL A 52 37.28 78.32 22.21
N LEU A 53 38.21 78.24 23.17
CA LEU A 53 38.69 76.96 23.71
C LEU A 53 37.58 76.17 24.39
N CYS A 54 36.68 76.82 25.14
CA CYS A 54 35.54 76.14 25.78
C CYS A 54 34.56 75.58 24.75
N VAL A 55 34.20 76.37 23.72
CA VAL A 55 33.33 75.90 22.64
C VAL A 55 33.99 74.74 21.89
N GLY A 56 35.29 74.85 21.59
CA GLY A 56 36.08 73.78 20.99
C GLY A 56 36.09 72.51 21.86
N LEU A 57 36.25 72.64 23.18
CA LEU A 57 36.20 71.53 24.14
C LEU A 57 34.83 70.85 24.15
N VAL A 58 33.74 71.62 24.15
CA VAL A 58 32.37 71.07 24.13
C VAL A 58 32.09 70.32 22.82
N VAL A 59 32.48 70.88 21.68
CA VAL A 59 32.30 70.23 20.36
C VAL A 59 33.17 68.97 20.26
N THR A 60 34.41 69.02 20.75
CA THR A 60 35.30 67.85 20.75
C THR A 60 34.83 66.77 21.73
N LEU A 61 34.44 67.10 22.95
CA LEU A 61 33.83 66.16 23.89
C LEU A 61 32.52 65.57 23.35
N GLY A 62 31.66 66.39 22.73
CA GLY A 62 30.41 65.93 22.11
C GLY A 62 30.64 64.97 20.95
N THR A 63 31.60 65.28 20.06
CA THR A 63 31.97 64.38 18.95
C THR A 63 32.66 63.10 19.44
N ILE A 64 33.49 63.18 20.47
CA ILE A 64 34.11 61.99 21.11
C ILE A 64 33.05 61.13 21.79
N ALA A 65 32.14 61.71 22.58
CA ALA A 65 31.07 61.00 23.26
C ALA A 65 30.09 60.37 22.26
N GLY A 66 29.67 61.10 21.23
CA GLY A 66 28.82 60.57 20.15
C GLY A 66 29.48 59.42 19.40
N ARG A 67 30.79 59.49 19.14
CA ARG A 67 31.54 58.39 18.52
C ARG A 67 31.77 57.22 19.48
N ARG A 68 31.91 57.47 20.79
CA ARG A 68 32.17 56.46 21.83
C ARG A 68 30.92 55.68 22.24
N PHE A 69 29.73 56.27 22.20
CA PHE A 69 28.49 55.65 22.71
C PHE A 69 27.40 55.50 21.64
N ALA A 70 27.07 56.56 20.89
CA ALA A 70 25.92 56.52 19.98
C ALA A 70 26.15 55.59 18.77
N ARG A 71 27.34 55.61 18.17
CA ARG A 71 27.66 54.74 17.01
C ARG A 71 27.57 53.24 17.32
N PRO A 72 28.18 52.70 18.41
CA PRO A 72 28.01 51.30 18.78
C PRO A 72 26.56 50.88 19.02
N VAL A 73 25.78 51.72 19.70
CA VAL A 73 24.36 51.44 19.98
C VAL A 73 23.53 51.42 18.70
N GLN A 74 23.77 52.35 17.77
CA GLN A 74 23.11 52.34 16.45
C GLN A 74 23.40 51.05 15.68
N ARG A 75 24.65 50.57 15.68
CA ARG A 75 25.00 49.30 15.04
C ARG A 75 24.31 48.09 15.68
N MET A 76 24.19 48.08 17.01
CA MET A 76 23.45 47.03 17.72
C MET A 76 21.95 47.06 17.36
N ALA A 77 21.37 48.25 17.27
CA ALA A 77 19.97 48.41 16.86
C ALA A 77 19.75 47.95 15.41
N GLU A 78 20.65 48.30 14.49
CA GLU A 78 20.62 47.83 13.10
C GLU A 78 20.77 46.30 13.01
N ALA A 79 21.71 45.72 13.75
CA ALA A 79 21.90 44.28 13.80
C ALA A 79 20.68 43.56 14.40
N ALA A 80 20.10 44.09 15.47
CA ALA A 80 18.87 43.55 16.05
C ALA A 80 17.68 43.65 15.08
N ALA A 81 17.56 44.74 14.32
CA ALA A 81 16.53 44.89 13.29
C ALA A 81 16.72 43.88 12.15
N ARG A 82 17.95 43.63 11.71
CA ARG A 82 18.28 42.58 10.73
C ARG A 82 17.98 41.18 11.26
N LEU A 83 18.35 40.91 12.51
CA LEU A 83 18.04 39.65 13.19
C LEU A 83 16.53 39.42 13.27
N ALA A 84 15.75 40.44 13.61
CA ALA A 84 14.30 40.38 13.62
C ALA A 84 13.69 40.15 12.21
N ALA A 85 14.38 40.57 11.16
CA ALA A 85 14.00 40.28 9.77
C ALA A 85 14.45 38.88 9.28
N GLY A 86 15.11 38.09 10.13
CA GLY A 86 15.58 36.74 9.79
C GLY A 86 16.97 36.67 9.15
N ASP A 87 17.68 37.80 9.04
CA ASP A 87 19.08 37.83 8.61
C ASP A 87 19.99 37.47 9.78
N LEU A 88 20.23 36.16 9.94
CA LEU A 88 21.03 35.62 11.02
C LEU A 88 22.53 35.88 10.81
N ASP A 89 22.98 36.26 9.62
CA ASP A 89 24.40 36.49 9.31
C ASP A 89 24.90 37.90 9.68
N ALA A 90 23.98 38.77 10.11
CA ALA A 90 24.30 40.07 10.68
C ALA A 90 25.20 39.93 11.92
N LYS A 91 26.36 40.60 11.91
CA LYS A 91 27.31 40.65 13.03
C LYS A 91 27.35 42.05 13.63
N VAL A 92 27.28 42.14 14.96
CA VAL A 92 27.47 43.40 15.68
C VAL A 92 28.95 43.81 15.70
N ALA A 93 29.86 42.82 15.74
CA ALA A 93 31.32 43.00 15.66
C ALA A 93 31.88 44.06 16.63
N CYS A 94 31.43 44.04 17.89
CA CYS A 94 31.88 44.96 18.94
C CYS A 94 33.07 44.39 19.72
N THR A 95 34.27 44.93 19.51
CA THR A 95 35.51 44.50 20.20
C THR A 95 35.72 45.14 21.57
N ARG A 96 34.70 45.82 22.10
CA ARG A 96 34.81 46.51 23.39
C ARG A 96 34.77 45.52 24.55
N GLN A 97 35.42 45.90 25.66
CA GLN A 97 35.46 45.12 26.89
C GLN A 97 34.53 45.68 27.99
N ASP A 98 33.63 46.59 27.63
CA ASP A 98 32.63 47.19 28.52
C ASP A 98 31.25 46.51 28.34
N GLU A 99 30.23 47.07 28.99
CA GLU A 99 28.85 46.58 28.95
C GLU A 99 28.28 46.59 27.53
N LEU A 100 28.65 47.58 26.70
CA LEU A 100 28.28 47.61 25.29
C LEU A 100 28.95 46.46 24.53
N GLY A 101 30.22 46.18 24.81
CA GLY A 101 30.89 44.99 24.32
C GLY A 101 30.18 43.70 24.71
N SER A 102 29.75 43.59 25.98
CA SER A 102 29.00 42.44 26.47
C SER A 102 27.66 42.28 25.75
N LEU A 103 26.90 43.36 25.60
CA LEU A 103 25.62 43.35 24.88
C LEU A 103 25.80 42.94 23.42
N GLY A 104 26.85 43.44 22.75
CA GLY A 104 27.17 43.04 21.38
C GLY A 104 27.48 41.55 21.25
N ARG A 105 28.27 40.98 22.18
CA ARG A 105 28.52 39.53 22.23
C ARG A 105 27.26 38.72 22.52
N SER A 106 26.37 39.21 23.39
CA SER A 106 25.09 38.54 23.64
C SER A 106 24.20 38.53 22.40
N LEU A 107 24.12 39.64 21.65
CA LEU A 107 23.39 39.70 20.37
C LEU A 107 23.98 38.75 19.32
N ASP A 108 25.30 38.73 19.17
CA ASP A 108 25.99 37.77 18.28
C ASP A 108 25.73 36.31 18.72
N GLY A 109 25.64 36.06 20.03
CA GLY A 109 25.29 34.77 20.62
C GLY A 109 23.86 34.34 20.28
N VAL A 110 22.87 35.23 20.41
CA VAL A 110 21.48 34.96 19.99
C VAL A 110 21.40 34.64 18.50
N ALA A 111 22.10 35.42 17.67
CA ALA A 111 22.17 35.15 16.23
C ALA A 111 22.79 33.77 15.93
N ALA A 112 23.86 33.39 16.65
CA ALA A 112 24.47 32.08 16.52
C ALA A 112 23.52 30.92 16.91
N THR A 113 22.86 31.02 18.07
CA THR A 113 21.88 30.01 18.51
C THR A 113 20.72 29.86 17.53
N LEU A 114 20.17 30.98 17.02
CA LEU A 114 19.12 30.95 16.01
C LEU A 114 19.60 30.31 14.70
N ARG A 115 20.87 30.56 14.31
CA ARG A 115 21.45 29.98 13.08
C ARG A 115 21.58 28.46 13.20
N THR A 116 22.08 27.96 14.35
CA THR A 116 22.12 26.53 14.65
C THR A 116 20.72 25.93 14.67
N PHE A 117 19.80 26.52 15.44
CA PHE A 117 18.42 26.05 15.54
C PHE A 117 17.70 25.94 14.19
N ASN A 118 17.83 26.96 13.33
CA ASN A 118 17.23 26.93 11.99
C ASN A 118 17.92 25.91 11.07
N GLY A 119 19.24 25.75 11.20
CA GLY A 119 20.00 24.72 10.48
C GLY A 119 19.54 23.30 10.83
N GLU A 120 19.34 23.00 12.11
CA GLU A 120 18.82 21.71 12.58
C GLU A 120 17.43 21.40 11.97
N LEU A 121 16.50 22.36 12.06
CA LEU A 121 15.14 22.17 11.52
C LEU A 121 15.13 22.05 9.99
N ALA A 122 15.96 22.82 9.29
CA ALA A 122 16.09 22.71 7.84
C ALA A 122 16.68 21.35 7.42
N GLY A 123 17.68 20.86 8.15
CA GLY A 123 18.26 19.54 7.93
C GLY A 123 17.23 18.42 8.13
N LEU A 124 16.49 18.46 9.25
CA LEU A 124 15.44 17.49 9.53
C LEU A 124 14.35 17.49 8.45
N ALA A 125 13.92 18.68 8.00
CA ALA A 125 12.93 18.81 6.95
C ALA A 125 13.41 18.22 5.61
N GLU A 126 14.68 18.39 5.27
CA GLU A 126 15.26 17.83 4.04
C GLU A 126 15.34 16.30 4.09
N HIS A 127 15.79 15.73 5.22
CA HIS A 127 15.78 14.28 5.42
C HIS A 127 14.37 13.70 5.36
N ALA A 128 13.40 14.33 6.03
CA ALA A 128 12.00 13.92 5.98
C ALA A 128 11.43 14.00 4.55
N ARG A 129 11.80 15.01 3.76
CA ARG A 129 11.36 15.18 2.37
C ARG A 129 11.77 14.03 1.46
N VAL A 130 12.94 13.43 1.71
CA VAL A 130 13.42 12.26 0.94
C VAL A 130 13.03 10.92 1.57
N GLY A 131 12.25 10.94 2.66
CA GLY A 131 11.78 9.75 3.37
C GLY A 131 12.79 9.14 4.34
N ASP A 132 13.90 9.83 4.63
CA ASP A 132 14.84 9.43 5.68
C ASP A 132 14.33 9.94 7.04
N LEU A 133 13.46 9.16 7.66
CA LEU A 133 12.92 9.43 8.99
C LEU A 133 13.83 8.93 10.12
N THR A 134 15.06 8.49 9.84
CA THR A 134 16.01 8.03 10.88
C THR A 134 16.83 9.17 11.47
N GLN A 135 16.93 10.28 10.75
CA GLN A 135 17.66 11.46 11.21
C GLN A 135 16.88 12.23 12.28
N ARG A 136 17.62 12.91 13.15
CA ARG A 136 17.10 13.74 14.24
C ARG A 136 17.91 15.02 14.33
N CYS A 137 17.27 16.09 14.77
CA CYS A 137 17.96 17.31 15.16
C CYS A 137 18.83 17.06 16.39
N ASP A 138 20.02 17.65 16.45
CA ASP A 138 20.86 17.66 17.64
C ASP A 138 20.32 18.65 18.69
N GLU A 139 20.08 18.16 19.90
CA GLU A 139 19.65 18.98 21.05
C GLU A 139 20.83 19.70 21.74
N ARG A 140 22.08 19.32 21.43
CA ARG A 140 23.27 19.85 22.10
C ARG A 140 23.47 21.33 21.79
N GLY A 141 23.74 22.11 22.84
CA GLY A 141 23.95 23.55 22.72
C GLY A 141 22.67 24.39 22.58
N LEU A 142 21.50 23.75 22.54
CA LEU A 142 20.20 24.40 22.63
C LEU A 142 19.67 24.32 24.06
N GLU A 143 19.09 25.41 24.56
CA GLU A 143 18.55 25.51 25.91
C GLU A 143 17.17 26.19 25.90
N GLY A 144 16.39 25.94 26.96
CA GLY A 144 15.04 26.49 27.10
C GLY A 144 14.13 26.16 25.91
N ALA A 145 13.37 27.17 25.47
CA ALA A 145 12.38 27.01 24.41
C ALA A 145 12.93 26.45 23.09
N TYR A 146 14.20 26.72 22.74
CA TYR A 146 14.80 26.18 21.52
C TYR A 146 14.93 24.66 21.59
N ARG A 147 15.33 24.12 22.75
CA ARG A 147 15.42 22.68 22.97
C ARG A 147 14.05 22.03 22.94
N ASP A 148 13.04 22.67 23.54
CA ASP A 148 11.67 22.15 23.57
C ASP A 148 11.08 22.03 22.18
N VAL A 149 11.32 23.01 21.29
CA VAL A 149 10.87 22.95 19.89
C VAL A 149 11.59 21.85 19.12
N VAL A 150 12.92 21.72 19.27
CA VAL A 150 13.68 20.64 18.62
C VAL A 150 13.22 19.26 19.10
N ARG A 151 12.98 19.09 20.40
CA ARG A 151 12.42 17.85 20.94
C ARG A 151 11.04 17.56 20.38
N GLY A 152 10.18 18.58 20.27
CA GLY A 152 8.88 18.46 19.62
C GLY A 152 8.99 18.01 18.16
N ALA A 153 9.91 18.61 17.40
CA ALA A 153 10.16 18.23 16.01
C ALA A 153 10.64 16.77 15.88
N ASN A 154 11.57 16.34 16.74
CA ASN A 154 12.02 14.96 16.81
C ASN A 154 10.87 14.00 17.15
N GLY A 155 9.99 14.38 18.08
CA GLY A 155 8.81 13.59 18.45
C GLY A 155 7.77 13.47 17.32
N ILE A 156 7.61 14.50 16.49
CA ILE A 156 6.76 14.42 15.29
C ILE A 156 7.32 13.37 14.32
N VAL A 157 8.62 13.39 14.04
CA VAL A 157 9.25 12.39 13.15
C VAL A 157 9.13 10.98 13.71
N GLU A 158 9.35 10.81 15.01
CA GLU A 158 9.18 9.53 15.71
C GLU A 158 7.73 8.99 15.60
N ALA A 159 6.73 9.87 15.71
CA ALA A 159 5.33 9.50 15.57
C ALA A 159 4.95 9.01 14.15
N PHE A 160 5.68 9.43 13.11
CA PHE A 160 5.50 8.94 11.74
C PHE A 160 6.32 7.69 11.44
N GLU A 161 7.50 7.55 12.06
CA GLU A 161 8.47 6.49 11.74
C GLU A 161 7.90 5.08 12.02
N ALA A 162 7.38 4.85 13.22
CA ALA A 162 6.94 3.51 13.63
C ALA A 162 5.79 2.94 12.76
N PRO A 163 4.67 3.67 12.52
CA PRO A 163 3.61 3.19 11.64
C PRO A 163 4.07 2.93 10.20
N LEU A 164 4.91 3.82 9.65
CA LEU A 164 5.40 3.67 8.27
C LEU A 164 6.37 2.50 8.13
N HIS A 165 7.20 2.24 9.14
CA HIS A 165 8.09 1.09 9.18
C HIS A 165 7.31 -0.23 9.23
N GLU A 166 6.30 -0.34 10.12
CA GLU A 166 5.42 -1.52 10.18
C GLU A 166 4.68 -1.74 8.87
N LEU A 167 4.12 -0.69 8.27
CA LEU A 167 3.42 -0.79 6.98
C LEU A 167 4.36 -1.26 5.86
N ARG A 168 5.57 -0.71 5.80
CA ARG A 168 6.59 -1.12 4.82
C ARG A 168 6.95 -2.60 4.99
N ASP A 169 7.12 -3.06 6.22
CA ASP A 169 7.45 -4.46 6.50
C ASP A 169 6.28 -5.40 6.19
N ALA A 170 5.05 -4.96 6.45
CA ALA A 170 3.85 -5.68 6.06
C ALA A 170 3.70 -5.78 4.53
N LEU A 171 3.98 -4.70 3.78
CA LEU A 171 4.03 -4.70 2.32
C LEU A 171 5.12 -5.64 1.77
N ARG A 172 6.28 -5.70 2.42
CA ARG A 172 7.35 -6.66 2.07
C ARG A 172 6.99 -8.10 2.37
N ALA A 173 6.15 -8.35 3.38
CA ALA A 173 5.61 -9.68 3.64
C ALA A 173 4.60 -10.07 2.57
N LEU A 174 3.68 -9.17 2.22
CA LEU A 174 2.72 -9.38 1.13
C LEU A 174 3.42 -9.64 -0.22
N SER A 175 4.48 -8.91 -0.55
CA SER A 175 5.24 -9.14 -1.80
C SER A 175 5.93 -10.50 -1.86
N ARG A 176 6.17 -11.14 -0.71
CA ARG A 176 6.67 -12.51 -0.58
C ARG A 176 5.54 -13.55 -0.50
N GLY A 177 4.27 -13.13 -0.62
CA GLY A 177 3.09 -13.98 -0.53
C GLY A 177 2.67 -14.32 0.91
N GLU A 178 3.23 -13.65 1.92
CA GLU A 178 2.88 -13.89 3.33
C GLU A 178 1.58 -13.15 3.71
N LEU A 179 0.44 -13.83 3.54
CA LEU A 179 -0.89 -13.26 3.78
C LEU A 179 -1.31 -13.19 5.26
N HIS A 180 -0.42 -13.57 6.17
CA HIS A 180 -0.69 -13.59 7.62
C HIS A 180 0.04 -12.47 8.36
N ALA A 181 0.85 -11.66 7.67
CA ALA A 181 1.58 -10.56 8.27
C ALA A 181 0.64 -9.40 8.62
N ARG A 182 0.25 -9.32 9.88
CA ARG A 182 -0.64 -8.27 10.42
C ARG A 182 0.18 -7.14 11.03
N ILE A 183 -0.36 -5.94 10.97
CA ILE A 183 0.12 -4.77 11.74
C ILE A 183 -0.48 -4.89 13.14
N VAL A 184 0.38 -4.99 14.17
CA VAL A 184 -0.02 -5.32 15.56
C VAL A 184 0.20 -4.13 16.52
N GLY A 185 0.84 -3.05 16.06
CA GLY A 185 1.03 -1.86 16.86
C GLY A 185 -0.28 -1.30 17.45
N ARG A 186 -0.15 -0.59 18.58
CA ARG A 186 -1.27 0.12 19.21
C ARG A 186 -1.30 1.53 18.65
N TYR A 187 -2.22 1.74 17.71
CA TYR A 187 -2.38 3.00 17.00
C TYR A 187 -3.72 3.66 17.34
N GLU A 188 -3.77 4.98 17.17
CA GLU A 188 -4.97 5.80 17.37
C GLU A 188 -5.21 6.67 16.12
N GLY A 189 -6.46 7.15 15.96
CA GLY A 189 -6.87 7.99 14.84
C GLY A 189 -6.59 7.34 13.47
N ILE A 190 -6.03 8.12 12.55
CA ILE A 190 -5.75 7.69 11.16
C ILE A 190 -4.84 6.46 11.11
N TYR A 191 -3.89 6.31 12.04
CA TYR A 191 -3.01 5.15 12.06
C TYR A 191 -3.76 3.85 12.43
N ALA A 192 -4.75 3.93 13.33
CA ALA A 192 -5.61 2.80 13.65
C ALA A 192 -6.49 2.43 12.45
N GLU A 193 -7.01 3.41 11.73
CA GLU A 193 -7.76 3.21 10.49
C GLU A 193 -6.91 2.52 9.42
N LEU A 194 -5.67 2.99 9.22
CA LEU A 194 -4.72 2.36 8.28
C LEU A 194 -4.39 0.91 8.67
N GLN A 195 -4.16 0.65 9.96
CA GLN A 195 -3.95 -0.70 10.48
C GLN A 195 -5.16 -1.60 10.22
N ALA A 196 -6.37 -1.12 10.51
CA ALA A 196 -7.61 -1.86 10.30
C ALA A 196 -7.85 -2.14 8.81
N LEU A 197 -7.64 -1.15 7.94
CA LEU A 197 -7.74 -1.30 6.49
C LEU A 197 -6.75 -2.34 5.96
N TRP A 198 -5.47 -2.23 6.33
CA TRP A 198 -4.46 -3.20 5.92
C TRP A 198 -4.81 -4.62 6.37
N ASN A 199 -5.08 -4.80 7.67
CA ASN A 199 -5.37 -6.11 8.24
C ASN A 199 -6.66 -6.71 7.67
N GLY A 200 -7.68 -5.89 7.44
CA GLY A 200 -8.94 -6.28 6.82
C GLY A 200 -8.77 -6.72 5.37
N SER A 201 -8.09 -5.91 4.54
CA SER A 201 -7.80 -6.25 3.14
C SER A 201 -6.97 -7.51 3.01
N LEU A 202 -5.95 -7.69 3.87
CA LEU A 202 -5.11 -8.87 3.87
C LEU A 202 -5.87 -10.12 4.34
N GLY A 203 -6.83 -9.95 5.27
CA GLY A 203 -7.78 -11.00 5.67
C GLY A 203 -8.66 -11.44 4.50
N GLN A 204 -9.32 -10.50 3.82
CA GLN A 204 -10.17 -10.80 2.65
C GLN A 204 -9.39 -11.49 1.53
N LEU A 205 -8.15 -11.06 1.28
CA LEU A 205 -7.29 -11.69 0.30
C LEU A 205 -6.91 -13.13 0.70
N ALA A 206 -6.61 -13.36 1.99
CA ALA A 206 -6.31 -14.69 2.52
C ALA A 206 -7.52 -15.63 2.41
N ASP A 207 -8.71 -15.14 2.76
CA ASP A 207 -9.95 -15.90 2.68
C ASP A 207 -10.26 -16.31 1.24
N ALA A 208 -10.16 -15.37 0.29
CA ALA A 208 -10.40 -15.64 -1.12
C ALA A 208 -9.43 -16.69 -1.70
N LEU A 209 -8.14 -16.61 -1.36
CA LEU A 209 -7.16 -17.61 -1.78
C LEU A 209 -7.36 -18.97 -1.08
N GLY A 210 -7.84 -18.96 0.16
CA GLY A 210 -8.27 -20.15 0.87
C GLY A 210 -9.44 -20.85 0.18
N GLU A 211 -10.44 -20.10 -0.28
CA GLU A 211 -11.58 -20.62 -1.03
C GLU A 211 -11.16 -21.23 -2.39
N VAL A 212 -10.21 -20.58 -3.09
CA VAL A 212 -9.63 -21.13 -4.33
C VAL A 212 -8.88 -22.43 -4.06
N ALA A 213 -8.07 -22.48 -3.01
CA ALA A 213 -7.33 -23.69 -2.63
C ALA A 213 -8.28 -24.85 -2.27
N ALA A 214 -9.33 -24.56 -1.50
CA ALA A 214 -10.37 -25.54 -1.16
C ALA A 214 -11.11 -26.05 -2.40
N SER A 215 -11.46 -25.15 -3.33
CA SER A 215 -12.10 -25.50 -4.60
C SER A 215 -11.20 -26.36 -5.48
N SER A 216 -9.90 -26.07 -5.52
CA SER A 216 -8.91 -26.88 -6.25
C SER A 216 -8.82 -28.30 -5.68
N ALA A 217 -8.75 -28.44 -4.35
CA ALA A 217 -8.71 -29.75 -3.70
C ALA A 217 -9.98 -30.57 -3.97
N GLN A 218 -11.15 -29.91 -3.95
CA GLN A 218 -12.42 -30.56 -4.30
C GLN A 218 -12.45 -30.99 -5.78
N LEU A 219 -11.86 -30.20 -6.68
CA LEU A 219 -11.78 -30.54 -8.10
C LEU A 219 -10.86 -31.76 -8.33
N ASP A 220 -9.76 -31.88 -7.60
CA ASP A 220 -8.87 -33.04 -7.66
C ASP A 220 -9.58 -34.32 -7.21
N GLU A 221 -10.32 -34.25 -6.11
CA GLU A 221 -11.14 -35.37 -5.61
C GLU A 221 -12.21 -35.78 -6.64
N ARG A 222 -12.96 -34.81 -7.18
CA ARG A 222 -13.95 -35.07 -8.24
C ARG A 222 -13.32 -35.66 -9.49
N SER A 223 -12.13 -35.20 -9.86
CA SER A 223 -11.39 -35.72 -11.02
C SER A 223 -10.95 -37.17 -10.80
N ALA A 224 -10.55 -37.54 -9.58
CA ALA A 224 -10.30 -38.93 -9.22
C ALA A 224 -11.57 -39.79 -9.33
N GLN A 225 -12.71 -39.30 -8.85
CA GLN A 225 -13.99 -39.99 -8.94
C GLN A 225 -14.50 -40.15 -10.38
N ILE A 226 -14.29 -39.14 -11.23
CA ILE A 226 -14.61 -39.22 -12.67
C ILE A 226 -13.75 -40.29 -13.34
N ARG A 227 -12.44 -40.34 -13.05
CA ARG A 227 -11.56 -41.40 -13.59
C ARG A 227 -12.03 -42.79 -13.18
N GLN A 228 -12.42 -42.98 -11.92
CA GLN A 228 -12.98 -44.25 -11.46
C GLN A 228 -14.29 -44.61 -12.17
N SER A 229 -15.19 -43.64 -12.33
CA SER A 229 -16.44 -43.82 -13.07
C SER A 229 -16.19 -44.19 -14.53
N ALA A 230 -15.21 -43.53 -15.17
CA ALA A 230 -14.82 -43.82 -16.55
C ALA A 230 -14.28 -45.25 -16.70
N HIS A 231 -13.50 -45.74 -15.73
CA HIS A 231 -13.07 -47.14 -15.69
C HIS A 231 -14.25 -48.10 -15.58
N ALA A 232 -15.19 -47.86 -14.65
CA ALA A 232 -16.36 -48.71 -14.49
C ALA A 232 -17.24 -48.74 -15.75
N ILE A 233 -17.38 -47.61 -16.45
CA ILE A 233 -18.08 -47.53 -17.74
C ILE A 233 -17.34 -48.34 -18.81
N ALA A 234 -16.00 -48.22 -18.89
CA ALA A 234 -15.21 -48.97 -19.85
C ALA A 234 -15.32 -50.49 -19.63
N ASP A 235 -15.24 -50.94 -18.37
CA ASP A 235 -15.42 -52.35 -18.02
C ASP A 235 -16.84 -52.85 -18.35
N GLY A 236 -17.86 -52.03 -18.05
CA GLY A 236 -19.26 -52.32 -18.41
C GLY A 236 -19.49 -52.40 -19.91
N ALA A 237 -18.88 -51.51 -20.69
CA ALA A 237 -18.94 -51.52 -22.15
C ALA A 237 -18.26 -52.76 -22.74
N ALA A 238 -17.12 -53.18 -22.17
CA ALA A 238 -16.45 -54.42 -22.56
C ALA A 238 -17.31 -55.66 -22.26
N ALA A 239 -17.95 -55.69 -21.09
CA ALA A 239 -18.89 -56.75 -20.75
C ALA A 239 -20.10 -56.78 -21.70
N GLN A 240 -20.68 -55.61 -22.03
CA GLN A 240 -21.75 -55.53 -23.03
C GLN A 240 -21.31 -56.02 -24.41
N ALA A 241 -20.12 -55.65 -24.88
CA ALA A 241 -19.59 -56.13 -26.14
C ALA A 241 -19.51 -57.66 -26.18
N ALA A 242 -19.01 -58.30 -25.11
CA ALA A 242 -18.99 -59.75 -24.98
C ALA A 242 -20.39 -60.37 -25.01
N THR A 243 -21.38 -59.74 -24.35
CA THR A 243 -22.77 -60.23 -24.44
C THR A 243 -23.35 -60.12 -25.85
N VAL A 244 -23.01 -59.06 -26.58
CA VAL A 244 -23.44 -58.86 -27.97
C VAL A 244 -22.81 -59.92 -28.89
N GLU A 245 -21.54 -60.26 -28.69
CA GLU A 245 -20.89 -61.37 -29.40
C GLU A 245 -21.59 -62.70 -29.12
N GLN A 246 -21.93 -62.97 -27.86
CA GLN A 246 -22.64 -64.19 -27.47
C GLN A 246 -24.06 -64.25 -28.09
N ILE A 247 -24.81 -63.15 -28.06
CA ILE A 247 -26.13 -63.07 -28.72
C ILE A 247 -25.98 -63.30 -30.22
N SER A 248 -24.97 -62.72 -30.86
CA SER A 248 -24.73 -62.90 -32.29
C SER A 248 -24.46 -64.37 -32.63
N ALA A 249 -23.66 -65.06 -31.80
CA ALA A 249 -23.41 -66.50 -31.94
C ALA A 249 -24.69 -67.33 -31.73
N GLN A 250 -25.49 -67.00 -30.72
CA GLN A 250 -26.79 -67.66 -30.47
C GLN A 250 -27.77 -67.44 -31.62
N MET A 251 -27.83 -66.23 -32.18
CA MET A 251 -28.64 -65.91 -33.36
C MET A 251 -28.19 -66.72 -34.58
N ALA A 252 -26.87 -66.89 -34.79
CA ALA A 252 -26.35 -67.72 -35.87
C ALA A 252 -26.74 -69.19 -35.69
N GLN A 253 -26.61 -69.75 -34.48
CA GLN A 253 -27.06 -71.10 -34.17
C GLN A 253 -28.57 -71.26 -34.38
N MET A 254 -29.37 -70.30 -33.94
CA MET A 254 -30.82 -70.31 -34.12
C MET A 254 -31.21 -70.26 -35.60
N SER A 255 -30.50 -69.47 -36.41
CA SER A 255 -30.67 -69.45 -37.88
C SER A 255 -30.36 -70.81 -38.51
N GLN A 256 -29.27 -71.47 -38.10
CA GLN A 256 -28.92 -72.81 -38.57
C GLN A 256 -29.96 -73.86 -38.16
N GLN A 257 -30.44 -73.81 -36.92
CA GLN A 257 -31.54 -74.67 -36.45
C GLN A 257 -32.81 -74.45 -37.28
N THR A 258 -33.13 -73.19 -37.60
CA THR A 258 -34.31 -72.82 -38.39
C THR A 258 -34.21 -73.38 -39.81
N ARG A 259 -33.02 -73.31 -40.44
CA ARG A 259 -32.76 -73.99 -41.73
C ARG A 259 -32.95 -75.51 -41.64
N GLY A 260 -32.38 -76.15 -40.62
CA GLY A 260 -32.54 -77.60 -40.43
C GLY A 260 -33.99 -78.02 -40.20
N ASN A 261 -34.77 -77.20 -39.49
CA ASN A 261 -36.21 -77.40 -39.33
C ASN A 261 -36.94 -77.29 -40.68
N ALA A 262 -36.60 -76.28 -41.49
CA ALA A 262 -37.17 -76.12 -42.84
C ALA A 262 -36.86 -77.31 -43.75
N GLU A 263 -35.60 -77.77 -43.81
CA GLU A 263 -35.22 -78.98 -44.57
C GLU A 263 -35.94 -80.24 -44.08
N SER A 264 -36.17 -80.35 -42.78
CA SER A 264 -36.92 -81.48 -42.20
C SER A 264 -38.40 -81.43 -42.55
N ALA A 265 -38.98 -80.22 -42.60
CA ALA A 265 -40.34 -80.01 -43.09
C ALA A 265 -40.46 -80.36 -44.59
N ASP A 266 -39.49 -79.95 -45.42
CA ASP A 266 -39.44 -80.32 -46.85
C ASP A 266 -39.31 -81.83 -47.05
N ARG A 267 -38.44 -82.49 -46.28
CA ARG A 267 -38.32 -83.97 -46.32
C ARG A 267 -39.62 -84.65 -45.91
N ALA A 268 -40.27 -84.18 -44.84
CA ALA A 268 -41.56 -84.71 -44.40
C ALA A 268 -42.64 -84.52 -45.47
N ALA A 269 -42.70 -83.35 -46.11
CA ALA A 269 -43.60 -83.09 -47.23
C ALA A 269 -43.35 -84.02 -48.41
N GLY A 270 -42.08 -84.27 -48.76
CA GLY A 270 -41.71 -85.22 -49.82
C GLY A 270 -42.12 -86.66 -49.51
N ILE A 271 -41.92 -87.12 -48.27
CA ILE A 271 -42.38 -88.46 -47.83
C ILE A 271 -43.90 -88.55 -47.88
N ALA A 272 -44.60 -87.53 -47.39
CA ALA A 272 -46.06 -87.47 -47.43
C ALA A 272 -46.60 -87.54 -48.87
N GLN A 273 -45.95 -86.85 -49.81
CA GLN A 273 -46.27 -86.89 -51.24
C GLN A 273 -46.06 -88.30 -51.82
N ALA A 274 -44.90 -88.92 -51.56
CA ALA A 274 -44.62 -90.28 -52.04
C ALA A 274 -45.59 -91.32 -51.45
N ALA A 275 -45.98 -91.16 -50.18
CA ALA A 275 -46.98 -92.00 -49.53
C ALA A 275 -48.37 -91.81 -50.17
N ALA A 276 -48.76 -90.57 -50.48
CA ALA A 276 -50.00 -90.29 -51.21
C ALA A 276 -50.00 -90.93 -52.61
N GLU A 277 -48.92 -90.81 -53.38
CA GLU A 277 -48.78 -91.45 -54.69
C GLU A 277 -48.82 -92.99 -54.61
N ALA A 278 -48.18 -93.58 -53.60
CA ALA A 278 -48.25 -95.01 -53.34
C ALA A 278 -49.67 -95.45 -52.99
N ALA A 279 -50.39 -94.67 -52.17
CA ALA A 279 -51.79 -94.91 -51.85
C ALA A 279 -52.68 -94.83 -53.10
N THR A 280 -52.49 -93.85 -53.99
CA THR A 280 -53.23 -93.75 -55.27
C THR A 280 -52.95 -94.94 -56.18
N ARG A 281 -51.68 -95.38 -56.31
CA ARG A 281 -51.35 -96.60 -57.08
C ARG A 281 -51.97 -97.84 -56.47
N GLY A 282 -51.95 -97.94 -55.13
CA GLY A 282 -52.60 -99.03 -54.40
C GLY A 282 -54.12 -99.06 -54.64
N ASP A 283 -54.77 -97.90 -54.60
CA ASP A 283 -56.20 -97.75 -54.91
C ASP A 283 -56.52 -98.20 -56.34
N GLN A 284 -55.69 -97.80 -57.32
CA GLN A 284 -55.83 -98.24 -58.70
C GLN A 284 -55.67 -99.76 -58.87
N ALA A 285 -54.67 -100.36 -58.22
CA ALA A 285 -54.49 -101.82 -58.23
C ALA A 285 -55.67 -102.55 -57.55
N MET A 286 -56.22 -102.00 -56.48
CA MET A 286 -57.43 -102.53 -55.82
C MET A 286 -58.65 -102.43 -56.75
N SER A 287 -58.78 -101.33 -57.51
CA SER A 287 -59.83 -101.18 -58.52
C SER A 287 -59.71 -102.21 -59.64
N GLU A 288 -58.51 -102.43 -60.19
CA GLU A 288 -58.25 -103.48 -61.19
C GLU A 288 -58.56 -104.88 -60.63
N MET A 289 -58.21 -105.14 -59.36
CA MET A 289 -58.54 -106.40 -58.69
C MET A 289 -60.06 -106.58 -58.51
N LEU A 290 -60.80 -105.53 -58.16
CA LEU A 290 -62.26 -105.56 -58.06
C LEU A 290 -62.92 -105.81 -59.43
N GLU A 291 -62.40 -105.22 -60.50
CA GLU A 291 -62.85 -105.48 -61.87
C GLU A 291 -62.60 -106.93 -62.28
N ALA A 292 -61.41 -107.48 -61.98
CA ALA A 292 -61.12 -108.89 -62.21
C ALA A 292 -62.02 -109.83 -61.39
N MET A 293 -62.28 -109.52 -60.12
CA MET A 293 -63.23 -110.24 -59.25
C MET A 293 -64.64 -110.22 -59.83
N SER A 294 -65.12 -109.07 -60.31
CA SER A 294 -66.40 -108.95 -61.01
C SER A 294 -66.42 -109.78 -62.30
N GLY A 295 -65.30 -109.82 -63.03
CA GLY A 295 -65.14 -110.67 -64.21
C GLY A 295 -65.22 -112.17 -63.88
N ILE A 296 -64.61 -112.60 -62.78
CA ILE A 296 -64.70 -113.98 -62.26
C ILE A 296 -66.13 -114.31 -61.83
N GLU A 297 -66.82 -113.40 -61.15
CA GLU A 297 -68.22 -113.58 -60.75
C GLU A 297 -69.12 -113.75 -61.97
N ALA A 298 -68.94 -112.91 -63.00
CA ALA A 298 -69.66 -113.02 -64.26
C ALA A 298 -69.38 -114.37 -64.96
N ALA A 299 -68.12 -114.78 -65.07
CA ALA A 299 -67.74 -116.08 -65.63
C ALA A 299 -68.33 -117.25 -64.82
N GLY A 300 -68.32 -117.16 -63.48
CA GLY A 300 -68.96 -118.14 -62.60
C GLY A 300 -70.47 -118.23 -62.80
N LYS A 301 -71.15 -117.11 -63.04
CA LYS A 301 -72.57 -117.07 -63.38
C LYS A 301 -72.86 -117.69 -64.75
N ASP A 302 -71.97 -117.50 -65.73
CA ASP A 302 -72.08 -118.15 -67.03
C ASP A 302 -71.84 -119.67 -66.94
N ILE A 303 -70.86 -120.11 -66.15
CA ILE A 303 -70.65 -121.54 -65.83
C ILE A 303 -71.88 -122.13 -65.13
N SER A 304 -72.44 -121.43 -64.14
CA SER A 304 -73.66 -121.86 -63.45
C SER A 304 -74.84 -122.01 -64.43
N ARG A 305 -74.94 -121.11 -65.42
CA ARG A 305 -75.93 -121.20 -66.51
C ARG A 305 -75.69 -122.41 -67.40
N VAL A 306 -74.44 -122.72 -67.75
CA VAL A 306 -74.05 -123.93 -68.50
C VAL A 306 -74.38 -125.20 -67.71
N ILE A 307 -74.08 -125.25 -66.40
CA ILE A 307 -74.43 -126.38 -65.53
C ILE A 307 -75.94 -126.59 -65.51
N LYS A 308 -76.74 -125.52 -65.41
CA LYS A 308 -78.21 -125.62 -65.50
C LYS A 308 -78.67 -126.22 -66.83
N VAL A 309 -78.09 -125.81 -67.96
CA VAL A 309 -78.41 -126.40 -69.27
C VAL A 309 -77.99 -127.86 -69.35
N ILE A 310 -76.86 -128.26 -68.72
CA ILE A 310 -76.44 -129.66 -68.64
C ILE A 310 -77.43 -130.48 -67.78
N ASP A 311 -77.88 -129.93 -66.65
CA ASP A 311 -78.84 -130.56 -65.75
C ASP A 311 -80.24 -130.69 -66.38
N GLU A 312 -80.62 -129.79 -67.29
CA GLU A 312 -81.85 -129.88 -68.10
C GLU A 312 -81.78 -130.89 -69.27
N ILE A 313 -80.57 -131.36 -69.65
CA ILE A 313 -80.36 -132.34 -70.74
C ILE A 313 -80.20 -133.78 -70.19
N ALA A 314 -79.84 -133.94 -68.91
CA ALA A 314 -79.70 -135.23 -68.21
C ALA A 314 -81.05 -135.84 -67.81
#